data_AF-A0A243S707-F1
#
_entry.id   AF-A0A243S707-F1
#
_cell.length_a   1.000
_cell.length_b   1.000
_cell.length_c   1.000
_cell.angle_alpha   90.00
_cell.angle_beta   90.00
_cell.angle_gamma   90.00
#
_symmetry.space_group_name_H-M   'P 1'
#
loop_
_entity.id
_entity.type
_entity.pdbx_description
1 polymer ?
#
loop_
_entity_poly.entity_id
_entity_poly.type
_entity_poly.pdbx_seq_one_letter_code
_entity_poly.pdbx_strand_id
1 'polypeptide(L)'
;MIGETTEYRMVIHGEQQHTVPDAIQAAPGLVVFRMPNDQSLNCAARWRIGHHEGLAIAEAMRREDAFKGVEILVQTGIDWTQDTEAIQAAVNADAVSDLTAKLSWAWCESPGSSYMPGNVTHNGTYTDADIEQAADEYKADRLNSFEILNAMTQTVPWMGLDTEDFNEAHDRIVRAAGAE
;
A
#
# COMPACT_ATOMS: atom_id res chain seq x y z
N MET A 1 -9.27 -9.11 -15.75
CA MET A 1 -8.27 -10.19 -15.54
C MET A 1 -7.20 -9.56 -14.67
N ILE A 2 -7.19 -9.83 -13.37
CA ILE A 2 -6.17 -9.30 -12.45
C ILE A 2 -4.94 -10.21 -12.64
N GLY A 3 -3.80 -9.60 -12.97
CA GLY A 3 -2.69 -10.24 -13.66
C GLY A 3 -1.92 -11.29 -12.86
N GLU A 4 -1.12 -12.05 -13.62
CA GLU A 4 -0.22 -13.08 -13.09
C GLU A 4 0.76 -12.46 -12.09
N THR A 5 0.91 -13.17 -10.98
CA THR A 5 1.95 -12.93 -9.98
C THR A 5 3.31 -13.17 -10.62
N THR A 6 4.20 -12.18 -10.58
CA THR A 6 5.51 -12.24 -11.23
C THR A 6 6.64 -11.74 -10.32
N GLU A 7 7.87 -12.18 -10.58
CA GLU A 7 9.05 -11.57 -9.99
C GLU A 7 9.29 -10.21 -10.65
N TYR A 8 9.22 -9.14 -9.86
CA TYR A 8 9.43 -7.77 -10.33
C TYR A 8 10.72 -7.19 -9.73
N ARG A 9 11.49 -6.47 -10.54
CA ARG A 9 12.69 -5.75 -10.10
C ARG A 9 12.35 -4.29 -9.85
N MET A 10 12.26 -3.90 -8.58
CA MET A 10 12.13 -2.48 -8.22
C MET A 10 13.51 -1.82 -8.12
N VAL A 11 13.59 -0.54 -8.49
CA VAL A 11 14.80 0.30 -8.36
C VAL A 11 14.61 1.28 -7.20
N ILE A 12 15.46 1.20 -6.19
CA ILE A 12 15.49 2.10 -5.04
C ILE A 12 16.79 2.94 -5.10
N HIS A 13 16.67 4.26 -4.93
CA HIS A 13 17.78 5.21 -4.82
C HIS A 13 18.88 5.03 -5.90
N GLY A 14 18.46 5.05 -7.16
CA GLY A 14 19.36 5.17 -8.31
C GLY A 14 19.93 3.86 -8.84
N GLU A 15 20.18 2.83 -8.03
CA GLU A 15 20.80 1.58 -8.53
C GLU A 15 20.48 0.29 -7.76
N GLN A 16 19.84 0.33 -6.59
CA GLN A 16 19.54 -0.90 -5.84
C GLN A 16 18.35 -1.63 -6.45
N GLN A 17 18.61 -2.79 -7.06
CA GLN A 17 17.59 -3.69 -7.58
C GLN A 17 17.14 -4.67 -6.51
N HIS A 18 15.85 -4.70 -6.25
CA HIS A 18 15.24 -5.68 -5.34
C HIS A 18 14.19 -6.50 -6.08
N THR A 19 14.23 -7.81 -5.86
CA THR A 19 13.17 -8.69 -6.34
C THR A 19 12.03 -8.63 -5.35
N VAL A 20 10.85 -8.25 -5.84
CA VAL A 20 9.63 -8.30 -5.06
C VAL A 20 8.87 -9.55 -5.52
N PRO A 21 8.88 -10.63 -4.71
CA PRO A 21 8.00 -11.76 -4.98
C PRO A 21 6.57 -11.25 -4.83
N ASP A 22 5.70 -11.80 -5.66
CA ASP A 22 4.28 -11.50 -5.65
C ASP A 22 3.83 -10.12 -6.15
N ALA A 23 4.62 -9.50 -7.03
CA ALA A 23 4.14 -8.34 -7.78
C ALA A 23 3.04 -8.74 -8.76
N ILE A 24 2.02 -7.90 -8.89
CA ILE A 24 0.86 -8.15 -9.74
C ILE A 24 0.91 -7.18 -10.91
N GLN A 25 0.91 -7.70 -12.14
CA GLN A 25 0.72 -6.85 -13.30
C GLN A 25 -0.75 -6.40 -13.39
N ALA A 26 -1.03 -5.21 -12.86
CA ALA A 26 -2.39 -4.68 -12.78
C ALA A 26 -2.88 -4.12 -14.12
N ALA A 27 -1.97 -3.64 -14.97
CA ALA A 27 -2.22 -3.22 -16.35
C ALA A 27 -0.94 -3.36 -17.21
N PRO A 28 -0.99 -3.28 -18.54
CA PRO A 28 0.22 -3.26 -19.37
C PRO A 28 1.19 -2.17 -18.92
N GLY A 29 2.43 -2.55 -18.58
CA GLY A 29 3.47 -1.62 -18.12
C GLY A 29 3.36 -1.15 -16.66
N LEU A 30 2.29 -1.50 -15.94
CA LEU A 30 2.03 -1.09 -14.56
C LEU A 30 1.94 -2.31 -13.63
N VAL A 31 2.69 -2.25 -12.54
CA VAL A 31 2.73 -3.30 -11.51
C VAL A 31 2.27 -2.75 -10.16
N VAL A 32 1.59 -3.58 -9.38
CA VAL A 32 1.27 -3.31 -7.97
C VAL A 32 2.04 -4.29 -7.11
N PHE A 33 2.74 -3.79 -6.11
CA PHE A 33 3.54 -4.63 -5.23
C PHE A 33 3.64 -4.05 -3.82
N ARG A 34 3.93 -4.93 -2.85
CA ARG A 34 4.22 -4.53 -1.47
C ARG A 34 5.72 -4.40 -1.28
N MET A 35 6.17 -3.33 -0.64
CA MET A 35 7.57 -3.15 -0.29
C MET A 35 8.06 -4.27 0.64
N PRO A 36 9.21 -4.90 0.34
CA PRO A 36 9.85 -5.88 1.22
C PRO A 36 10.17 -5.34 2.61
N ASN A 37 9.98 -6.17 3.64
CA ASN A 37 10.09 -5.76 5.05
C ASN A 37 11.51 -5.34 5.47
N ASP A 38 12.54 -5.82 4.78
CA ASP A 38 13.95 -5.45 5.00
C ASP A 38 14.28 -4.05 4.46
N GLN A 39 13.38 -3.45 3.67
CA GLN A 39 13.46 -2.06 3.26
C GLN A 39 12.90 -1.15 4.37
N SER A 40 13.81 -0.66 5.20
CA SER A 40 13.55 0.27 6.31
C SER A 40 13.23 1.67 5.80
N LEU A 41 11.98 1.86 5.36
CA LEU A 41 11.36 3.17 5.29
C LEU A 41 10.35 3.25 6.44
N ASN A 42 10.46 4.27 7.30
CA ASN A 42 9.45 4.67 8.29
C ASN A 42 8.19 5.21 7.56
N CYS A 43 7.66 4.42 6.65
CA CYS A 43 6.56 4.75 5.77
C CYS A 43 5.53 3.63 5.84
N ALA A 44 4.33 3.99 6.30
CA ALA A 44 3.21 3.08 6.39
C ALA A 44 2.60 2.75 5.00
N ALA A 45 2.87 3.56 3.98
CA ALA A 45 2.50 3.28 2.60
C ALA A 45 3.40 2.20 1.99
N ARG A 46 3.08 0.95 2.34
CA ARG A 46 3.84 -0.24 1.93
C ARG A 46 3.48 -0.69 0.52
N TRP A 47 2.31 -0.33 0.00
CA TRP A 47 1.90 -0.69 -1.37
C TRP A 47 2.39 0.36 -2.36
N ARG A 48 2.89 -0.09 -3.52
CA ARG A 48 3.45 0.75 -4.57
C ARG A 48 2.80 0.43 -5.90
N ILE A 49 2.63 1.47 -6.70
CA ILE A 49 2.42 1.35 -8.14
C ILE A 49 3.79 1.57 -8.79
N GLY A 50 4.27 0.59 -9.55
CA GLY A 50 5.53 0.63 -10.27
C GLY A 50 5.35 0.62 -11.78
N HIS A 51 6.30 1.21 -12.48
CA HIS A 51 6.51 1.02 -13.91
C HIS A 51 7.31 -0.26 -14.14
N HIS A 52 7.07 -0.96 -15.25
CA HIS A 52 7.73 -2.23 -15.56
C HIS A 52 9.27 -2.19 -15.62
N GLU A 53 9.90 -1.02 -15.78
CA GLU A 53 11.37 -0.84 -15.69
C GLU A 53 11.91 -0.70 -14.25
N GLY A 54 11.03 -0.70 -13.24
CA GLY A 54 11.43 -0.78 -11.84
C GLY A 54 11.13 0.48 -11.01
N LEU A 55 10.80 1.60 -11.65
CA LEU A 55 10.56 2.87 -10.98
C LEU A 55 9.21 2.90 -10.27
N ALA A 56 9.17 3.43 -9.04
CA ALA A 56 7.92 3.70 -8.35
C ALA A 56 7.24 4.94 -8.94
N ILE A 57 5.94 4.84 -9.24
CA ILE A 57 5.09 5.92 -9.73
C ILE A 57 4.34 6.56 -8.55
N ALA A 58 3.77 5.73 -7.66
CA ALA A 58 2.99 6.19 -6.51
C ALA A 58 3.04 5.17 -5.35
N GLU A 59 2.62 5.60 -4.17
CA GLU A 59 2.47 4.75 -2.99
C GLU A 59 1.10 4.84 -2.35
N ALA A 60 0.67 3.77 -1.70
CA ALA A 60 -0.61 3.68 -1.02
C ALA A 60 -0.47 2.91 0.29
N MET A 61 -1.32 3.25 1.26
CA MET A 61 -1.38 2.55 2.54
C MET A 61 -1.97 1.15 2.38
N ARG A 62 -2.99 1.00 1.53
CA ARG A 62 -3.73 -0.24 1.30
C ARG A 62 -3.53 -0.75 -0.12
N ARG A 63 -3.66 -2.06 -0.29
CA ARG A 63 -3.59 -2.70 -1.61
C ARG A 63 -4.68 -2.19 -2.54
N GLU A 64 -5.91 -2.13 -2.05
CA GLU A 64 -7.09 -1.67 -2.80
C GLU A 64 -6.89 -0.29 -3.42
N ASP A 65 -6.23 0.61 -2.70
CA ASP A 65 -5.98 1.99 -3.14
C ASP A 65 -4.93 2.05 -4.25
N ALA A 66 -3.88 1.22 -4.17
CA ALA A 66 -2.93 1.08 -5.27
C ALA A 66 -3.61 0.58 -6.57
N PHE A 67 -4.57 -0.35 -6.48
CA PHE A 67 -5.33 -0.79 -7.66
C PHE A 67 -6.23 0.32 -8.22
N LYS A 68 -6.93 1.07 -7.36
CA LYS A 68 -7.70 2.26 -7.80
C LYS A 68 -6.79 3.29 -8.49
N GLY A 69 -5.57 3.49 -7.98
CA GLY A 69 -4.57 4.34 -8.60
C GLY A 69 -4.15 3.86 -9.99
N VAL A 70 -4.00 2.55 -10.21
CA VAL A 70 -3.75 1.98 -11.53
C VAL A 70 -4.90 2.26 -12.50
N GLU A 71 -6.15 2.14 -12.06
CA GLU A 71 -7.31 2.47 -12.90
C GLU A 71 -7.27 3.93 -13.37
N ILE A 72 -6.90 4.86 -12.48
CA ILE A 72 -6.70 6.27 -12.83
C ILE A 72 -5.59 6.43 -13.87
N LEU A 73 -4.45 5.75 -13.69
CA LEU A 73 -3.32 5.82 -14.63
C LEU A 73 -3.70 5.28 -16.02
N VAL A 74 -4.48 4.21 -16.10
CA VAL A 74 -4.97 3.67 -17.37
C VAL A 74 -5.91 4.66 -18.07
N GLN A 75 -6.77 5.34 -17.32
CA GLN A 75 -7.71 6.33 -17.86
C GLN A 75 -7.04 7.57 -18.46
N THR A 76 -5.75 7.81 -18.16
CA THR A 76 -4.99 8.90 -18.78
C THR A 76 -4.76 8.70 -20.28
N GLY A 77 -4.86 7.46 -20.78
CA GLY A 77 -4.54 7.11 -22.16
C GLY A 77 -3.04 7.08 -22.49
N ILE A 78 -2.17 7.25 -21.48
CA ILE A 78 -0.72 7.08 -21.62
C ILE A 78 -0.40 5.61 -21.83
N ASP A 79 0.49 5.32 -22.78
CA ASP A 79 1.04 3.99 -22.98
C ASP A 79 2.18 3.72 -22.01
N TRP A 80 1.85 3.11 -20.87
CA TRP A 80 2.81 2.77 -19.81
C TRP A 80 3.76 1.62 -20.17
N THR A 81 3.63 1.02 -21.35
CA THR A 81 4.58 0.01 -21.86
C THR A 81 5.83 0.63 -22.49
N GLN A 82 5.83 1.95 -22.69
CA GLN A 82 6.98 2.69 -23.20
C GLN A 82 8.06 2.83 -22.12
N ASP A 83 9.30 3.10 -22.55
CA ASP A 83 10.41 3.40 -21.66
C ASP A 83 10.16 4.70 -20.87
N THR A 84 10.90 4.84 -19.77
CA THR A 84 10.76 5.97 -18.85
C THR A 84 10.98 7.32 -19.55
N GLU A 85 11.88 7.41 -20.53
CA GLU A 85 12.20 8.65 -21.25
C GLU A 85 11.02 9.11 -22.11
N ALA A 86 10.39 8.18 -22.84
CA ALA A 86 9.20 8.42 -23.65
C ALA A 86 7.99 8.82 -22.79
N ILE A 87 7.78 8.16 -21.65
CA ILE A 87 6.72 8.53 -20.70
C ILE A 87 6.98 9.94 -20.14
N GLN A 88 8.21 10.24 -19.76
CA GLN A 88 8.55 11.56 -19.20
C GLN A 88 8.40 12.68 -20.24
N ALA A 89 8.64 12.39 -21.52
CA ALA A 89 8.36 13.32 -22.62
C ALA A 89 6.84 13.49 -22.87
N ALA A 90 6.04 12.44 -22.67
CA ALA A 90 4.59 12.48 -22.82
C ALA A 90 3.87 13.19 -21.65
N VAL A 91 4.42 13.12 -20.44
CA VAL A 91 3.88 13.75 -19.24
C VAL A 91 4.53 15.12 -19.02
N ASN A 92 3.89 16.19 -19.50
CA ASN A 92 4.35 17.56 -19.24
C ASN A 92 4.11 17.98 -17.77
N ALA A 93 4.74 19.07 -17.31
CA ALA A 93 4.67 19.50 -15.92
C ALA A 93 3.22 19.76 -15.42
N ASP A 94 2.34 20.28 -16.27
CA ASP A 94 0.93 20.49 -15.95
C ASP A 94 0.18 19.15 -15.81
N ALA A 95 0.51 18.16 -16.64
CA ALA A 95 -0.02 16.80 -16.55
C ALA A 95 0.50 16.04 -15.32
N VAL A 96 1.72 16.31 -14.84
CA VAL A 96 2.22 15.73 -13.58
C VAL A 96 1.39 16.21 -12.39
N SER A 97 1.12 17.52 -12.33
CA SER A 97 0.30 18.12 -11.27
C SER A 97 -1.13 17.58 -11.28
N ASP A 98 -1.75 17.52 -12.47
CA ASP A 98 -3.09 16.94 -12.65
C ASP A 98 -3.12 15.44 -12.31
N LEU A 99 -2.08 14.68 -12.69
CA LEU A 99 -1.99 13.26 -12.38
C LEU A 99 -1.84 13.02 -10.87
N THR A 100 -0.99 13.79 -10.21
CA THR A 100 -0.81 13.73 -8.75
C THR A 100 -2.12 14.09 -8.05
N ALA A 101 -2.79 15.14 -8.52
CA ALA A 101 -4.09 15.54 -8.00
C ALA A 101 -5.11 14.41 -8.16
N LYS A 102 -5.17 13.73 -9.31
CA LYS A 102 -6.08 12.58 -9.55
C LYS A 102 -5.74 11.39 -8.67
N LEU A 103 -4.47 11.01 -8.56
CA LEU A 103 -4.00 9.90 -7.72
C LEU A 103 -4.37 10.10 -6.24
N SER A 104 -4.43 11.36 -5.76
CA SER A 104 -4.86 11.63 -4.38
C SER A 104 -6.32 11.25 -4.10
N TRP A 105 -7.20 11.20 -5.11
CA TRP A 105 -8.59 10.70 -4.95
C TRP A 105 -8.65 9.19 -4.69
N ALA A 106 -7.60 8.46 -5.10
CA ALA A 106 -7.39 7.06 -4.81
C ALA A 106 -6.45 6.85 -3.60
N TRP A 107 -6.23 7.88 -2.78
CA TRP A 107 -5.34 7.81 -1.61
C TRP A 107 -3.92 7.35 -1.94
N CYS A 108 -3.48 7.67 -3.16
CA CYS A 108 -2.13 7.43 -3.62
C CYS A 108 -1.30 8.71 -3.51
N GLU A 109 -0.08 8.58 -3.00
CA GLU A 109 0.88 9.68 -2.79
C GLU A 109 2.11 9.52 -3.68
N SER A 110 2.88 10.61 -3.82
CA SER A 110 4.18 10.58 -4.49
C SER A 110 5.16 9.68 -3.72
N PRO A 111 5.99 8.86 -4.41
CA PRO A 111 6.95 7.99 -3.76
C PRO A 111 7.94 8.73 -2.87
N GLY A 112 8.23 8.15 -1.70
CA GLY A 112 9.12 8.72 -0.71
C GLY A 112 8.39 9.51 0.38
N SER A 113 7.06 9.37 0.48
CA SER A 113 6.30 9.92 1.58
C SER A 113 6.86 9.38 2.91
N SER A 114 7.08 10.31 3.83
CA SER A 114 7.76 10.04 5.09
C SER A 114 6.79 10.14 6.25
N TYR A 115 6.99 9.22 7.19
CA TYR A 115 6.90 9.39 8.64
C TYR A 115 5.66 8.81 9.34
N MET A 116 5.85 7.60 9.89
CA MET A 116 5.26 7.25 11.18
C MET A 116 6.34 6.82 12.17
N PRO A 117 6.23 7.19 13.45
CA PRO A 117 7.07 6.63 14.50
C PRO A 117 6.75 5.14 14.70
N GLY A 118 7.79 4.33 14.93
CA GLY A 118 7.65 2.90 15.21
C GLY A 118 7.99 1.97 14.04
N ASN A 119 7.91 0.66 14.28
CA ASN A 119 8.20 -0.36 13.26
C ASN A 119 6.96 -0.60 12.39
N VAL A 120 6.91 0.01 11.21
CA VAL A 120 5.77 -0.08 10.27
C VAL A 120 5.97 -1.13 9.16
N THR A 121 6.99 -1.98 9.25
CA THR A 121 7.31 -2.97 8.20
C THR A 121 6.17 -3.96 7.94
N HIS A 122 5.35 -4.23 8.95
CA HIS A 122 4.21 -5.13 8.86
C HIS A 122 2.90 -4.43 8.48
N ASN A 123 2.88 -3.12 8.20
CA ASN A 123 1.62 -2.46 7.86
C ASN A 123 0.92 -3.14 6.67
N GLY A 124 -0.39 -3.37 6.80
CA GLY A 124 -1.20 -4.11 5.83
C GLY A 124 -0.98 -5.62 5.81
N THR A 125 -0.36 -6.20 6.83
CA THR A 125 -0.26 -7.65 7.06
C THR A 125 -0.28 -7.95 8.56
N TYR A 126 -0.99 -8.99 9.00
CA TYR A 126 -1.04 -9.35 10.41
C TYR A 126 -0.90 -10.86 10.63
N THR A 127 -0.59 -11.25 11.86
CA THR A 127 -0.48 -12.63 12.34
C THR A 127 -1.45 -12.88 13.49
N ASP A 128 -1.66 -14.14 13.85
CA ASP A 128 -2.47 -14.49 15.02
C ASP A 128 -1.92 -13.89 16.32
N ALA A 129 -0.59 -13.77 16.44
CA ALA A 129 0.05 -13.14 17.59
C ALA A 129 -0.27 -11.64 17.68
N ASP A 130 -0.38 -10.94 16.55
CA ASP A 130 -0.78 -9.52 16.52
C ASP A 130 -2.24 -9.36 17.02
N ILE A 131 -3.12 -10.29 16.66
CA ILE A 131 -4.52 -10.32 17.12
C ILE A 131 -4.59 -10.53 18.63
N GLU A 132 -3.87 -11.53 19.15
CA GLU A 132 -3.82 -11.83 20.59
C GLU A 132 -3.28 -10.65 21.40
N GLN A 133 -2.17 -10.05 20.94
CA GLN A 133 -1.58 -8.89 21.59
C GLN A 133 -2.55 -7.70 21.63
N ALA A 134 -3.15 -7.34 20.49
CA ALA A 134 -4.09 -6.22 20.44
C ALA A 134 -5.33 -6.48 21.31
N ALA A 135 -5.84 -7.71 21.33
CA ALA A 135 -6.97 -8.09 22.18
C ALA A 135 -6.65 -7.94 23.67
N ASP A 136 -5.46 -8.37 24.11
CA ASP A 136 -5.01 -8.21 25.50
C ASP A 136 -4.87 -6.73 25.90
N GLU A 137 -4.27 -5.92 25.03
CA GLU A 137 -4.12 -4.47 25.23
C GLU A 137 -5.50 -3.78 25.35
N TYR A 138 -6.40 -4.00 24.38
CA TYR A 138 -7.71 -3.35 24.37
C TYR A 138 -8.63 -3.84 25.50
N LYS A 139 -8.49 -5.10 25.92
CA LYS A 139 -9.17 -5.64 27.10
C LYS A 139 -8.68 -4.99 28.40
N ALA A 140 -7.37 -4.75 28.53
CA ALA A 140 -6.81 -4.04 29.67
C ALA A 140 -7.36 -2.60 29.75
N ASP A 141 -7.49 -1.95 28.60
CA ASP A 141 -8.04 -0.60 28.45
C ASP A 141 -9.58 -0.55 28.50
N ARG A 142 -10.24 -1.71 28.51
CA ARG A 142 -11.70 -1.89 28.55
C ARG A 142 -12.42 -1.21 27.39
N LEU A 143 -11.82 -1.26 26.21
CA LEU A 143 -12.42 -0.72 25.00
C LEU A 143 -13.63 -1.55 24.57
N ASN A 144 -14.68 -0.90 24.09
CA ASN A 144 -15.80 -1.56 23.41
C ASN A 144 -15.50 -1.77 21.91
N SER A 145 -16.34 -2.53 21.20
CA SER A 145 -16.16 -2.85 19.78
C SER A 145 -15.97 -1.63 18.86
N PHE A 146 -16.65 -0.52 19.12
CA PHE A 146 -16.50 0.72 18.35
C PHE A 146 -15.19 1.45 18.66
N GLU A 147 -14.75 1.46 19.92
CA GLU A 147 -13.47 2.05 20.31
C GLU A 147 -12.29 1.24 19.75
N ILE A 148 -12.40 -0.09 19.72
CA ILE A 148 -11.43 -0.98 19.05
C ILE A 148 -11.36 -0.66 17.56
N LEU A 149 -12.51 -0.53 16.89
CA LEU A 149 -12.58 -0.14 15.47
C LEU A 149 -11.78 1.15 15.23
N ASN A 150 -12.05 2.19 16.02
CA ASN A 150 -11.37 3.48 15.88
C ASN A 150 -9.86 3.37 16.16
N ALA A 151 -9.45 2.63 17.19
CA ALA A 151 -8.04 2.42 17.51
C ALA A 151 -7.28 1.71 16.35
N MET A 152 -7.89 0.69 15.76
CA MET A 152 -7.33 -0.02 14.61
C MET A 152 -7.14 0.89 13.40
N THR A 153 -8.02 1.88 13.16
CA THR A 153 -7.83 2.82 12.03
C THR A 153 -6.59 3.71 12.14
N GLN A 154 -5.94 3.77 13.31
CA GLN A 154 -4.82 4.67 13.59
C GLN A 154 -3.53 3.94 13.93
N THR A 155 -3.54 2.60 13.92
CA THR A 155 -2.42 1.79 14.42
C THR A 155 -1.99 0.74 13.41
N VAL A 156 -0.68 0.52 13.35
CA VAL A 156 -0.11 -0.59 12.58
C VAL A 156 -0.29 -1.91 13.34
N PRO A 157 -0.51 -3.04 12.64
CA PRO A 157 -0.58 -3.17 11.18
C PRO A 157 -1.94 -2.85 10.55
N TRP A 158 -2.96 -2.58 11.37
CA TRP A 158 -4.37 -2.61 10.98
C TRP A 158 -4.75 -1.55 9.95
N MET A 159 -4.28 -0.32 10.12
CA MET A 159 -4.69 0.80 9.27
C MET A 159 -4.35 0.62 7.78
N GLY A 160 -3.38 -0.25 7.45
CA GLY A 160 -3.01 -0.61 6.08
C GLY A 160 -3.68 -1.85 5.50
N LEU A 161 -4.56 -2.51 6.25
CA LEU A 161 -5.35 -3.63 5.75
C LEU A 161 -6.40 -3.14 4.75
N ASP A 162 -6.74 -4.00 3.79
CA ASP A 162 -7.93 -3.77 2.97
C ASP A 162 -9.21 -3.98 3.80
N THR A 163 -10.33 -3.62 3.21
CA THR A 163 -11.61 -3.63 3.92
C THR A 163 -11.99 -5.02 4.46
N GLU A 164 -11.69 -6.09 3.72
CA GLU A 164 -12.06 -7.45 4.13
C GLU A 164 -11.17 -7.93 5.27
N ASP A 165 -9.84 -7.81 5.12
CA ASP A 165 -8.87 -8.20 6.14
C ASP A 165 -9.02 -7.38 7.43
N PHE A 166 -9.34 -6.09 7.30
CA PHE A 166 -9.58 -5.20 8.45
C PHE A 166 -10.80 -5.64 9.27
N ASN A 167 -11.91 -5.93 8.59
CA ASN A 167 -13.13 -6.39 9.27
C ASN A 167 -12.92 -7.76 9.92
N GLU A 168 -12.22 -8.68 9.24
CA GLU A 168 -11.88 -9.98 9.84
C GLU A 168 -11.04 -9.80 11.11
N ALA A 169 -9.97 -8.99 11.05
CA ALA A 169 -9.12 -8.72 12.19
C ALA A 169 -9.92 -8.08 13.35
N HIS A 170 -10.79 -7.13 13.04
CA HIS A 170 -11.65 -6.45 14.02
C HIS A 170 -12.55 -7.45 14.75
N ASP A 171 -13.29 -8.28 14.03
CA ASP A 171 -14.20 -9.28 14.60
C ASP A 171 -13.45 -10.26 15.52
N ARG A 172 -12.25 -10.67 15.10
CA ARG A 172 -11.39 -11.59 15.86
C ARG A 172 -10.89 -10.96 17.15
N ILE A 173 -10.42 -9.70 17.10
CA ILE A 173 -9.96 -8.94 18.26
C ILE A 173 -11.11 -8.69 19.23
N VAL A 174 -12.27 -8.25 18.75
CA VAL A 174 -13.46 -7.99 19.60
C VAL A 174 -13.87 -9.24 20.36
N ARG A 175 -13.93 -10.39 19.68
CA ARG A 175 -14.26 -11.67 20.33
C ARG A 175 -13.23 -12.08 21.37
N ALA A 176 -11.93 -11.93 21.07
CA ALA A 176 -10.86 -12.28 22.00
C ALA A 176 -10.80 -11.34 23.22
N ALA A 177 -11.06 -10.05 23.03
CA ALA A 177 -11.12 -9.05 24.09
C ALA A 177 -12.39 -9.18 24.96
N GLY A 178 -13.44 -9.83 24.44
CA GLY A 178 -14.76 -9.91 25.08
C GLY A 178 -15.52 -8.58 25.05
N ALA A 179 -15.38 -7.84 23.95
CA ALA A 179 -15.86 -6.47 23.76
C ALA A 179 -17.14 -6.38 22.87
N GLU A 180 -17.91 -7.47 22.78
CA GLU A 180 -19.17 -7.56 22.02
C GLU A 180 -20.28 -6.64 22.56
#